data_AF-A0A7S2EY36-F1
#
_entry.id   AF-A0A7S2EY36-F1
#
_cell.length_a   1.000
_cell.length_b   1.000
_cell.length_c   1.000
_cell.angle_alpha   90.00
_cell.angle_beta   90.00
_cell.angle_gamma   90.00
#
_symmetry.space_group_name_H-M   'P 1'
#
loop_
_entity.id
_entity.type
_entity.pdbx_description
1 polymer ?
#
loop_
_entity_poly.entity_id
_entity_poly.type
_entity_poly.pdbx_seq_one_letter_code
_entity_poly.pdbx_strand_id
1 'polypeptide(L)'
;MLRQSAAGGSAPHAGRTAKNEASAVPVANNNSEQINPTATATSEQGSHIATYNTYEILNEAIQGGELAPIAYIKFSYLRKLREKREPIPARQQLPPDAIFTGTVDSGVHVLILSYCWAERHHPDPQCKLMDDVCTFGEFLIESSGRKGGIKVNTSEKLTAERLLLFWDFASMHQDTEERRRTADETKAFNTGLKNFINVLYAHTKTHCLICSHAYRALQYCDSGWPHFEFAVSQLVKSTDLVTDLPTALQWLEAKRGDIDDNRTMKGMQTHVGRAARGLAPSPCLFDQEIV
;
A
#
# COMPACT_ATOMS: atom_id res chain seq x y z
N MET A 1 43.75 17.37 6.60
CA MET A 1 45.19 17.59 6.42
C MET A 1 45.66 16.71 5.27
N LEU A 2 46.18 17.34 4.22
CA LEU A 2 46.55 16.77 2.93
C LEU A 2 47.72 15.78 2.98
N ARG A 3 47.68 14.75 2.10
CA ARG A 3 48.81 14.40 1.23
C ARG A 3 48.28 13.94 -0.15
N GLN A 4 48.83 14.58 -1.19
CA GLN A 4 48.65 14.30 -2.62
C GLN A 4 49.80 13.42 -3.15
N SER A 5 49.59 12.92 -4.39
CA SER A 5 50.56 12.55 -5.46
C SER A 5 50.52 11.04 -5.79
N ALA A 6 50.19 10.49 -6.97
CA ALA A 6 50.01 10.86 -8.39
C ALA A 6 50.95 10.03 -9.30
N ALA A 7 50.42 9.67 -10.48
CA ALA A 7 51.04 9.05 -11.67
C ALA A 7 51.45 7.56 -11.56
N GLY A 8 51.29 6.68 -12.55
CA GLY A 8 50.93 6.78 -13.96
C GLY A 8 51.69 5.67 -14.73
N GLY A 9 51.08 5.01 -15.72
CA GLY A 9 51.81 4.09 -16.61
C GLY A 9 50.96 3.05 -17.35
N SER A 10 50.86 3.19 -18.68
CA SER A 10 50.15 2.30 -19.61
C SER A 10 51.00 1.13 -20.13
N ALA A 11 50.29 0.03 -20.44
CA ALA A 11 50.42 -1.05 -21.46
C ALA A 11 51.76 -1.34 -22.18
N PRO A 12 52.03 -2.60 -22.64
CA PRO A 12 51.46 -3.06 -23.92
C PRO A 12 51.15 -4.58 -24.09
N HIS A 13 50.56 -4.83 -25.27
CA HIS A 13 50.00 -5.99 -25.97
C HIS A 13 50.96 -7.17 -26.33
N ALA A 14 50.40 -8.39 -26.43
CA ALA A 14 50.68 -9.47 -27.43
C ALA A 14 49.88 -10.74 -27.03
N GLY A 15 49.21 -11.56 -27.86
CA GLY A 15 48.98 -11.63 -29.31
C GLY A 15 48.46 -13.04 -29.69
N ARG A 16 47.54 -13.12 -30.69
CA ARG A 16 47.23 -14.24 -31.64
C ARG A 16 46.79 -15.62 -31.07
N THR A 17 45.81 -16.35 -31.62
CA THR A 17 45.56 -16.73 -33.03
C THR A 17 44.10 -17.14 -33.29
N ALA A 18 43.64 -16.89 -34.52
CA ALA A 18 42.39 -17.36 -35.10
C ALA A 18 42.49 -18.81 -35.64
N LYS A 19 41.35 -19.53 -35.65
CA LYS A 19 41.05 -20.58 -36.63
C LYS A 19 39.62 -20.38 -37.15
N ASN A 20 39.54 -20.12 -38.44
CA ASN A 20 38.33 -20.24 -39.26
C ASN A 20 38.04 -21.71 -39.50
N GLU A 21 36.76 -22.09 -39.48
CA GLU A 21 36.23 -23.13 -40.37
C GLU A 21 34.73 -22.87 -40.57
N ALA A 22 34.36 -22.64 -41.82
CA ALA A 22 33.00 -22.53 -42.29
C ALA A 22 32.62 -23.84 -42.98
N SER A 23 31.46 -24.43 -42.67
CA SER A 23 30.68 -25.17 -43.66
C SER A 23 29.28 -25.55 -43.18
N ALA A 24 28.35 -25.46 -44.15
CA ALA A 24 27.08 -26.18 -44.31
C ALA A 24 25.87 -25.85 -43.41
N VAL A 25 24.96 -25.09 -44.02
CA VAL A 25 23.53 -24.94 -43.70
C VAL A 25 22.78 -26.24 -44.04
N PRO A 26 21.90 -26.77 -43.18
CA PRO A 26 20.87 -27.72 -43.58
C PRO A 26 19.52 -27.03 -43.80
N VAL A 27 18.92 -27.41 -44.92
CA VAL A 27 17.62 -27.00 -45.46
C VAL A 27 16.48 -27.47 -44.56
N ALA A 28 15.52 -26.57 -44.32
CA ALA A 28 14.31 -26.82 -43.56
C ALA A 28 13.42 -27.86 -44.24
N ASN A 29 12.97 -28.86 -43.47
CA ASN A 29 11.93 -29.79 -43.88
C ASN A 29 10.59 -29.32 -43.32
N ASN A 30 9.67 -28.98 -44.22
CA ASN A 30 8.28 -28.63 -43.92
C ASN A 30 7.52 -29.88 -43.46
N ASN A 31 7.13 -29.92 -42.18
CA ASN A 31 5.98 -30.68 -41.74
C ASN A 31 5.00 -29.74 -41.08
N SER A 32 3.86 -29.55 -41.76
CA SER A 32 2.70 -28.80 -41.33
C SER A 32 1.97 -29.54 -40.21
N GLU A 33 2.24 -29.17 -38.96
CA GLU A 33 1.31 -29.37 -37.85
C GLU A 33 0.56 -28.06 -37.61
N GLN A 34 -0.75 -28.06 -37.89
CA GLN A 34 -1.66 -26.99 -37.53
C GLN A 34 -1.73 -26.90 -36.00
N ILE A 35 -1.02 -25.92 -35.42
CA ILE A 35 -1.19 -25.53 -34.03
C ILE A 35 -2.45 -24.67 -33.96
N ASN A 36 -3.53 -25.23 -33.40
CA ASN A 36 -4.74 -24.49 -33.01
C ASN A 36 -4.39 -23.52 -31.85
N PRO A 37 -4.50 -22.18 -32.01
CA PRO A 37 -4.05 -21.23 -30.99
C PRO A 37 -5.19 -20.75 -30.08
N THR A 38 -6.02 -21.64 -29.52
CA THR A 38 -7.25 -21.17 -28.81
C THR A 38 -7.53 -21.79 -27.44
N ALA A 39 -6.63 -22.54 -26.79
CA ALA A 39 -7.00 -23.27 -25.57
C ALA A 39 -6.32 -22.88 -24.25
N THR A 40 -5.43 -21.87 -24.17
CA THR A 40 -4.63 -21.66 -22.95
C THR A 40 -4.49 -20.22 -22.44
N ALA A 41 -5.01 -19.20 -23.12
CA ALA A 41 -4.89 -17.81 -22.65
C ALA A 41 -5.98 -17.40 -21.62
N THR A 42 -7.12 -18.10 -21.60
CA THR A 42 -8.31 -17.66 -20.87
C THR A 42 -8.30 -18.00 -19.37
N SER A 43 -7.53 -19.01 -18.93
CA SER A 43 -7.53 -19.48 -17.53
C SER A 43 -6.60 -18.67 -16.62
N GLU A 44 -5.43 -18.24 -17.10
CA GLU A 44 -4.49 -17.44 -16.30
C GLU A 44 -4.96 -15.99 -16.15
N GLN A 45 -5.53 -15.40 -17.20
CA GLN A 45 -6.05 -14.02 -17.15
C GLN A 45 -7.23 -13.88 -16.19
N GLY A 46 -8.12 -14.88 -16.11
CA GLY A 46 -9.20 -14.91 -15.13
C GLY A 46 -8.70 -15.04 -13.69
N SER A 47 -7.60 -15.78 -13.47
CA SER A 47 -6.96 -15.95 -12.16
C SER A 47 -6.33 -14.64 -11.66
N HIS A 48 -5.61 -13.91 -12.52
CA HIS A 48 -4.96 -12.67 -12.13
C HIS A 48 -5.94 -11.54 -11.82
N ILE A 49 -7.06 -11.43 -12.55
CA ILE A 49 -8.09 -10.42 -12.26
C ILE A 49 -8.78 -10.72 -10.93
N ALA A 50 -9.01 -11.99 -10.60
CA ALA A 50 -9.61 -12.38 -9.32
C ALA A 50 -8.75 -11.91 -8.13
N THR A 51 -7.42 -12.03 -8.23
CA THR A 51 -6.47 -11.59 -7.19
C THR A 51 -6.67 -10.15 -6.73
N TYR A 52 -7.15 -9.24 -7.57
CA TYR A 52 -7.31 -7.83 -7.19
C TYR A 52 -8.75 -7.43 -6.88
N ASN A 53 -9.72 -8.34 -7.04
CA ASN A 53 -11.14 -7.97 -7.03
C ASN A 53 -11.99 -8.78 -6.06
N THR A 54 -11.43 -9.81 -5.43
CA THR A 54 -12.18 -10.76 -4.61
C THR A 54 -11.58 -10.90 -3.22
N TYR A 55 -12.39 -11.25 -2.22
CA TYR A 55 -11.95 -11.25 -0.81
C TYR A 55 -11.00 -12.40 -0.46
N GLU A 56 -10.86 -13.41 -1.33
CA GLU A 56 -10.06 -14.61 -1.10
C GLU A 56 -8.61 -14.26 -0.79
N ILE A 57 -7.97 -13.36 -1.57
CA ILE A 57 -6.58 -12.99 -1.32
C ILE A 57 -6.41 -12.22 0.00
N LEU A 58 -7.41 -11.41 0.38
CA LEU A 58 -7.39 -10.65 1.63
C LEU A 58 -7.51 -11.58 2.83
N ASN A 59 -8.28 -12.66 2.69
CA ASN A 59 -8.40 -13.72 3.69
C ASN A 59 -7.18 -14.63 3.72
N GLU A 60 -6.57 -14.92 2.56
CA GLU A 60 -5.33 -15.70 2.46
C GLU A 60 -4.18 -15.01 3.19
N ALA A 61 -4.06 -13.68 3.02
CA ALA A 61 -3.01 -12.88 3.62
C ALA A 61 -2.95 -12.97 5.16
N ILE A 62 -4.08 -13.26 5.80
CA ILE A 62 -4.21 -13.35 7.27
C ILE A 62 -4.29 -14.79 7.79
N GLN A 63 -4.15 -15.80 6.93
CA GLN A 63 -4.08 -17.20 7.36
C GLN A 63 -2.73 -17.50 8.03
N GLY A 64 -2.75 -18.38 9.03
CA GLY A 64 -1.54 -18.81 9.75
C GLY A 64 -1.40 -18.26 11.17
N GLY A 65 -2.40 -17.54 11.69
CA GLY A 65 -2.45 -17.08 13.07
C GLY A 65 -1.36 -16.06 13.38
N GLU A 66 -0.53 -16.33 14.39
CA GLU A 66 0.58 -15.43 14.78
C GLU A 66 1.56 -15.24 13.62
N LEU A 67 1.90 -16.31 12.90
CA LEU A 67 2.81 -16.34 11.75
C LEU A 67 2.14 -16.02 10.41
N ALA A 68 0.93 -15.44 10.44
CA ALA A 68 0.30 -14.96 9.22
C ALA A 68 1.20 -13.93 8.50
N PRO A 69 1.26 -13.94 7.16
CA PRO A 69 2.04 -12.98 6.39
C PRO A 69 1.68 -11.52 6.68
N ILE A 70 0.38 -11.27 6.87
CA ILE A 70 -0.20 -9.97 7.16
C ILE A 70 -1.14 -10.10 8.36
N ALA A 71 -1.22 -9.04 9.14
CA ALA A 71 -2.26 -8.87 10.14
C ALA A 71 -3.02 -7.57 9.95
N TYR A 72 -4.34 -7.68 9.96
CA TYR A 72 -5.19 -6.51 10.03
C TYR A 72 -5.43 -6.10 11.47
N ILE A 73 -5.13 -4.84 11.76
CA ILE A 73 -5.31 -4.24 13.08
C ILE A 73 -6.73 -3.71 13.18
N LYS A 74 -7.42 -4.03 14.27
CA LYS A 74 -8.76 -3.50 14.51
C LYS A 74 -8.67 -2.01 14.84
N PHE A 75 -9.55 -1.21 14.24
CA PHE A 75 -9.61 0.22 14.54
C PHE A 75 -9.96 0.49 16.01
N SER A 76 -10.73 -0.39 16.65
CA SER A 76 -11.02 -0.29 18.09
C SER A 76 -9.76 -0.37 18.97
N TYR A 77 -8.71 -1.10 18.54
CA TYR A 77 -7.43 -1.10 19.24
C TYR A 77 -6.66 0.21 19.03
N LEU A 78 -6.67 0.75 17.81
CA LEU A 78 -6.04 2.04 17.51
C LEU A 78 -6.64 3.18 18.35
N ARG A 79 -7.96 3.16 18.60
CA ARG A 79 -8.62 4.07 19.54
C ARG A 79 -8.05 3.98 20.96
N LYS A 80 -7.88 2.77 21.48
CA LYS A 80 -7.32 2.55 22.83
C LYS A 80 -5.91 3.12 22.93
N LEU A 81 -5.08 2.93 21.90
CA LEU A 81 -3.73 3.50 21.85
C LEU A 81 -3.75 5.03 21.80
N ARG A 82 -4.63 5.61 20.98
CA ARG A 82 -4.83 7.07 20.89
C ARG A 82 -5.23 7.68 22.23
N GLU A 83 -6.18 7.05 22.94
CA GLU A 83 -6.63 7.51 24.26
C GLU A 83 -5.48 7.52 25.28
N LYS A 84 -4.60 6.51 25.22
CA LYS A 84 -3.43 6.40 26.09
C LYS A 84 -2.23 7.21 25.62
N ARG A 85 -2.25 7.75 24.40
CA ARG A 85 -1.10 8.40 23.73
C ARG A 85 0.11 7.46 23.61
N GLU A 86 -0.16 6.18 23.35
CA GLU A 86 0.86 5.15 23.17
C GLU A 86 1.10 4.89 21.68
N PRO A 87 2.36 4.85 21.21
CA PRO A 87 2.67 4.46 19.84
C PRO A 87 2.20 3.03 19.52
N ILE A 88 1.85 2.79 18.26
CA ILE A 88 1.47 1.44 17.82
C ILE A 88 2.67 0.49 17.90
N PRO A 89 2.59 -0.64 18.61
CA PRO A 89 3.72 -1.54 18.74
C PRO A 89 3.96 -2.32 17.44
N ALA A 90 5.16 -2.89 17.30
CA ALA A 90 5.47 -3.78 16.18
C ALA A 90 4.57 -5.03 16.22
N ARG A 91 4.40 -5.68 15.06
CA ARG A 91 3.53 -6.87 14.90
C ARG A 91 3.64 -7.91 16.02
N GLN A 92 4.86 -8.32 16.37
CA GLN A 92 5.13 -9.35 17.39
C GLN A 92 4.82 -8.93 18.84
N GLN A 93 4.52 -7.66 19.08
CA GLN A 93 4.22 -7.10 20.40
C GLN A 93 2.71 -6.80 20.55
N LEU A 94 1.92 -6.98 19.48
CA LEU A 94 0.49 -6.74 19.52
C LEU A 94 -0.22 -7.77 20.42
N PRO A 95 -1.17 -7.33 21.26
CA PRO A 95 -1.99 -8.28 21.99
C PRO A 95 -2.95 -9.00 21.03
N PRO A 96 -3.36 -10.25 21.33
CA PRO A 96 -4.24 -11.02 20.45
C PRO A 96 -5.57 -10.33 20.10
N ASP A 97 -6.12 -9.52 21.02
CA ASP A 97 -7.40 -8.84 20.79
C ASP A 97 -7.31 -7.68 19.79
N ALA A 98 -6.10 -7.14 19.54
CA ALA A 98 -5.83 -6.10 18.54
C ALA A 98 -5.94 -6.61 17.10
N ILE A 99 -5.77 -7.91 16.89
CA ILE A 99 -5.65 -8.53 15.58
C ILE A 99 -7.01 -9.08 15.15
N PHE A 100 -7.40 -8.82 13.91
CA PHE A 100 -8.60 -9.39 13.34
C PHE A 100 -8.39 -10.86 12.96
N THR A 101 -9.29 -11.74 13.41
CA THR A 101 -9.24 -13.19 13.18
C THR A 101 -10.48 -13.72 12.44
N GLY A 102 -11.37 -12.82 12.00
CA GLY A 102 -12.57 -13.19 11.25
C GLY A 102 -12.31 -13.30 9.75
N THR A 103 -13.41 -13.39 8.99
CA THR A 103 -13.38 -13.35 7.52
C THR A 103 -13.53 -11.91 7.04
N VAL A 104 -12.67 -11.48 6.12
CA VAL A 104 -12.85 -10.25 5.36
C VAL A 104 -13.93 -10.48 4.31
N ASP A 105 -15.03 -9.73 4.41
CA ASP A 105 -16.19 -9.81 3.52
C ASP A 105 -16.67 -8.39 3.17
N SER A 106 -17.82 -8.26 2.48
CA SER A 106 -18.38 -6.96 2.11
C SER A 106 -18.81 -6.08 3.28
N GLY A 107 -18.92 -6.62 4.49
CA GLY A 107 -19.19 -5.87 5.71
C GLY A 107 -17.92 -5.39 6.42
N VAL A 108 -16.73 -5.69 5.88
CA VAL A 108 -15.43 -5.28 6.44
C VAL A 108 -14.80 -4.22 5.54
N HIS A 109 -14.36 -3.12 6.14
CA HIS A 109 -13.66 -2.04 5.45
C HIS A 109 -12.18 -2.06 5.84
N VAL A 110 -11.29 -2.26 4.86
CA VAL A 110 -9.84 -2.33 5.09
C VAL A 110 -9.16 -1.06 4.59
N LEU A 111 -8.51 -0.33 5.51
CA LEU A 111 -7.65 0.81 5.23
C LEU A 111 -6.21 0.35 5.02
N ILE A 112 -5.55 0.80 3.95
CA ILE A 112 -4.14 0.55 3.67
C ILE A 112 -3.39 1.88 3.80
N LEU A 113 -2.45 1.98 4.72
CA LEU A 113 -1.70 3.21 4.92
C LEU A 113 -0.47 3.25 4.01
N SER A 114 -0.39 4.24 3.13
CA SER A 114 0.84 4.61 2.45
C SER A 114 1.41 5.85 3.11
N TYR A 115 2.59 5.74 3.72
CA TYR A 115 3.12 6.79 4.58
C TYR A 115 4.65 6.75 4.66
N CYS A 116 5.23 7.86 5.11
CA CYS A 116 6.65 7.93 5.39
C CYS A 116 6.92 7.62 6.87
N TRP A 117 7.85 6.72 7.15
CA TRP A 117 8.36 6.54 8.51
C TRP A 117 8.94 7.86 9.02
N ALA A 118 8.43 8.34 10.17
CA ALA A 118 8.89 9.57 10.80
C ALA A 118 10.32 9.44 11.33
N GLU A 119 10.65 8.28 11.92
CA GLU A 119 11.96 7.97 12.47
C GLU A 119 12.45 6.61 12.03
N ARG A 120 13.75 6.34 12.20
CA ARG A 120 14.37 5.07 11.77
C ARG A 120 13.83 3.85 12.51
N HIS A 121 13.54 4.00 13.79
CA HIS A 121 13.22 2.89 14.69
C HIS A 121 11.72 2.73 14.91
N HIS A 122 10.94 3.77 14.61
CA HIS A 122 9.49 3.74 14.74
C HIS A 122 8.83 4.66 13.69
N PRO A 123 7.75 4.20 13.03
CA PRO A 123 7.07 4.98 11.99
C PRO A 123 6.36 6.24 12.50
N ASP A 124 5.81 6.20 13.72
CA ASP A 124 5.01 7.29 14.31
C ASP A 124 5.19 7.39 15.84
N PRO A 125 6.39 7.75 16.34
CA PRO A 125 6.69 7.73 17.77
C PRO A 125 5.93 8.82 18.55
N GLN A 126 5.47 9.88 17.88
CA GLN A 126 4.67 10.94 18.50
C GLN A 126 3.16 10.77 18.29
N CYS A 127 2.71 9.64 17.74
CA CYS A 127 1.29 9.33 17.54
C CYS A 127 0.54 10.31 16.62
N LYS A 128 1.25 11.07 15.77
CA LYS A 128 0.63 12.11 14.92
C LYS A 128 -0.12 11.47 13.76
N LEU A 129 0.49 10.49 13.10
CA LEU A 129 -0.19 9.74 12.05
C LEU A 129 -1.36 8.93 12.62
N MET A 130 -1.19 8.33 13.80
CA MET A 130 -2.28 7.64 14.48
C MET A 130 -3.47 8.57 14.77
N ASP A 131 -3.22 9.79 15.25
CA ASP A 131 -4.28 10.78 15.49
C ASP A 131 -5.07 11.13 14.23
N ASP A 132 -4.36 11.32 13.12
CA ASP A 132 -4.93 11.61 11.80
C ASP A 132 -5.80 10.45 11.31
N VAL A 133 -5.25 9.24 11.34
CA VAL A 133 -5.94 8.01 10.91
C VAL A 133 -7.17 7.74 11.78
N CYS A 134 -7.07 7.95 13.10
CA CYS A 134 -8.22 7.85 13.99
C CYS A 134 -9.29 8.88 13.65
N THR A 135 -8.91 10.14 13.42
CA THR A 135 -9.87 11.20 13.07
C THR A 135 -10.63 10.86 11.78
N PHE A 136 -9.93 10.34 10.78
CA PHE A 136 -10.58 9.90 9.54
C PHE A 136 -11.44 8.64 9.74
N GLY A 137 -10.96 7.65 10.49
CA GLY A 137 -11.72 6.43 10.77
C GLY A 137 -13.02 6.69 11.55
N GLU A 138 -13.01 7.64 12.48
CA GLU A 138 -14.25 8.12 13.14
C GLU A 138 -15.24 8.66 12.12
N PHE A 139 -14.76 9.50 11.21
CA PHE A 139 -15.59 10.04 10.14
C PHE A 139 -16.18 8.94 9.25
N LEU A 140 -15.42 7.90 8.89
CA LEU A 140 -15.94 6.75 8.13
C LEU A 140 -17.08 6.04 8.88
N ILE A 141 -16.86 5.75 10.16
CA ILE A 141 -17.86 5.06 11.01
C ILE A 141 -19.12 5.92 11.14
N GLU A 142 -18.99 7.22 11.40
CA GLU A 142 -20.12 8.14 11.53
C GLU A 142 -20.88 8.32 10.22
N SER A 143 -20.16 8.45 9.10
CA SER A 143 -20.75 8.71 7.78
C SER A 143 -21.41 7.47 7.18
N SER A 144 -20.96 6.26 7.52
CA SER A 144 -21.58 5.00 7.08
C SER A 144 -23.04 4.83 7.54
N GLY A 145 -23.41 5.48 8.65
CA GLY A 145 -24.78 5.48 9.17
C GLY A 145 -25.66 6.60 8.61
N ARG A 146 -25.21 7.33 7.57
CA ARG A 146 -25.94 8.46 6.99
C ARG A 146 -26.28 8.21 5.52
N LYS A 147 -27.51 8.55 5.10
CA LYS A 147 -27.93 8.59 3.70
C LYS A 147 -28.54 9.96 3.41
N GLY A 148 -27.91 10.73 2.51
CA GLY A 148 -28.36 12.10 2.19
C GLY A 148 -28.38 13.05 3.39
N GLY A 149 -27.42 12.92 4.32
CA GLY A 149 -27.35 13.75 5.54
C GLY A 149 -28.22 13.26 6.70
N ILE A 150 -29.12 12.31 6.47
CA ILE A 150 -30.04 11.78 7.49
C ILE A 150 -29.45 10.51 8.10
N LYS A 151 -29.50 10.38 9.44
CA LYS A 151 -29.15 9.13 10.13
C LYS A 151 -30.14 8.04 9.73
N VAL A 152 -29.62 6.94 9.18
CA VAL A 152 -30.43 5.77 8.85
C VAL A 152 -30.00 4.63 9.76
N ASN A 153 -30.98 3.97 10.37
CA ASN A 153 -30.72 2.77 11.17
C ASN A 153 -30.58 1.59 10.21
N THR A 154 -29.35 1.31 9.75
CA THR A 154 -29.05 0.19 8.86
C THR A 154 -28.25 -0.86 9.62
N SER A 155 -28.50 -2.14 9.32
CA SER A 155 -27.65 -3.25 9.74
C SER A 155 -26.27 -3.23 9.07
N GLU A 156 -26.06 -2.35 8.10
CA GLU A 156 -24.85 -2.20 7.29
C GLU A 156 -23.91 -1.10 7.81
N LYS A 157 -24.24 -0.48 8.95
CA LYS A 157 -23.38 0.55 9.54
C LYS A 157 -22.00 -0.01 9.88
N LEU A 158 -20.97 0.67 9.41
CA LEU A 158 -19.58 0.33 9.73
C LEU A 158 -19.34 0.50 11.24
N THR A 159 -18.67 -0.47 11.85
CA THR A 159 -18.28 -0.42 13.27
C THR A 159 -16.77 -0.44 13.40
N ALA A 160 -16.26 -0.05 14.58
CA ALA A 160 -14.82 -0.09 14.85
C ALA A 160 -14.22 -1.51 14.82
N GLU A 161 -15.04 -2.56 14.97
CA GLU A 161 -14.62 -3.96 14.84
C GLU A 161 -14.57 -4.43 13.38
N ARG A 162 -15.22 -3.69 12.48
CA ARG A 162 -15.28 -3.97 11.03
C ARG A 162 -14.48 -2.98 10.20
N LEU A 163 -13.90 -1.96 10.82
CA LEU A 163 -12.89 -1.09 10.23
C LEU A 163 -11.51 -1.63 10.62
N LEU A 164 -10.76 -2.06 9.62
CA LEU A 164 -9.48 -2.71 9.76
C LEU A 164 -8.37 -1.86 9.13
N LEU A 165 -7.16 -1.99 9.66
CA LEU A 165 -5.98 -1.31 9.13
C LEU A 165 -4.90 -2.30 8.74
N PHE A 166 -4.32 -2.06 7.57
CA PHE A 166 -2.97 -2.47 7.25
C PHE A 166 -2.02 -1.29 7.51
N TRP A 167 -1.21 -1.43 8.54
CA TRP A 167 -0.11 -0.52 8.87
C TRP A 167 1.14 -1.39 8.91
N ASP A 168 1.95 -1.37 7.84
CA ASP A 168 3.09 -2.26 7.61
C ASP A 168 3.90 -2.66 8.88
N PHE A 169 4.24 -1.70 9.75
CA PHE A 169 4.96 -1.89 11.00
C PHE A 169 4.24 -2.79 12.01
N ALA A 170 2.93 -2.60 12.17
CA ALA A 170 2.09 -3.40 13.06
C ALA A 170 1.53 -4.65 12.35
N SER A 171 1.42 -4.61 11.03
CA SER A 171 0.82 -5.66 10.22
C SER A 171 1.80 -6.76 9.81
N MET A 172 3.10 -6.50 9.81
CA MET A 172 4.14 -7.45 9.43
C MET A 172 5.23 -7.53 10.50
N HIS A 173 5.82 -8.70 10.70
CA HIS A 173 6.90 -8.89 11.67
C HIS A 173 8.07 -7.93 11.39
N GLN A 174 8.59 -7.26 12.42
CA GLN A 174 9.64 -6.26 12.28
C GLN A 174 10.90 -6.68 13.01
N ASP A 175 12.05 -6.24 12.51
CA ASP A 175 13.23 -6.14 13.36
C ASP A 175 13.11 -4.86 14.20
N THR A 176 13.13 -4.97 15.52
CA THR A 176 13.11 -3.83 16.44
C THR A 176 14.47 -3.66 17.12
N GLU A 177 14.62 -2.61 17.93
CA GLU A 177 15.83 -2.42 18.73
C GLU A 177 16.04 -3.55 19.75
N GLU A 178 14.95 -4.09 20.29
CA GLU A 178 14.98 -5.12 21.32
C GLU A 178 15.14 -6.53 20.76
N ARG A 179 14.68 -6.78 19.52
CA ARG A 179 14.64 -8.13 18.97
C ARG A 179 14.68 -8.18 17.44
N ARG A 180 15.46 -9.12 16.93
CA ARG A 180 15.41 -9.56 15.53
C ARG A 180 14.31 -10.59 15.29
N ARG A 181 13.74 -10.59 14.09
CA ARG A 181 12.80 -11.63 13.66
C ARG A 181 13.41 -13.02 13.77
N THR A 182 12.58 -13.98 14.17
CA THR A 182 12.92 -15.40 14.08
C THR A 182 12.96 -15.84 12.61
N ALA A 183 13.42 -17.07 12.35
CA ALA A 183 13.39 -17.64 11.01
C ALA A 183 11.97 -17.71 10.44
N ASP A 184 11.00 -18.12 11.25
CA ASP A 184 9.60 -18.24 10.84
C ASP A 184 8.96 -16.87 10.59
N GLU A 185 9.25 -15.88 11.43
CA GLU A 185 8.78 -14.50 11.24
C GLU A 185 9.40 -13.86 10.00
N THR A 186 10.67 -14.14 9.72
CA THR A 186 11.36 -13.70 8.51
C THR A 186 10.71 -14.32 7.27
N LYS A 187 10.33 -15.59 7.34
CA LYS A 187 9.58 -16.26 6.27
C LYS A 187 8.21 -15.60 6.08
N ALA A 188 7.45 -15.38 7.15
CA ALA A 188 6.15 -14.70 7.09
C ALA A 188 6.26 -13.30 6.50
N PHE A 189 7.23 -12.50 6.96
CA PHE A 189 7.49 -11.16 6.43
C PHE A 189 7.81 -11.18 4.93
N ASN A 190 8.70 -12.08 4.49
CA ASN A 190 9.06 -12.19 3.08
C ASN A 190 7.86 -12.59 2.21
N THR A 191 7.00 -13.48 2.72
CA THR A 191 5.75 -13.83 2.04
C THR A 191 4.83 -12.61 1.94
N GLY A 192 4.64 -11.84 3.03
CA GLY A 192 3.86 -10.61 3.03
C GLY A 192 4.36 -9.59 2.01
N LEU A 193 5.68 -9.36 1.99
CA LEU A 193 6.33 -8.38 1.12
C LEU A 193 6.26 -8.76 -0.36
N LYS A 194 6.42 -10.05 -0.68
CA LYS A 194 6.46 -10.49 -2.09
C LYS A 194 5.09 -10.76 -2.67
N ASN A 195 4.18 -11.34 -1.88
CA ASN A 195 2.94 -11.90 -2.41
C ASN A 195 1.72 -11.02 -2.14
N PHE A 196 1.73 -10.25 -1.06
CA PHE A 196 0.51 -9.59 -0.58
C PHE A 196 0.57 -8.07 -0.65
N ILE A 197 1.69 -7.42 -0.29
CA ILE A 197 1.72 -5.95 -0.14
C ILE A 197 1.30 -5.20 -1.41
N ASN A 198 1.82 -5.60 -2.58
CA ASN A 198 1.48 -4.98 -3.86
C ASN A 198 0.00 -5.21 -4.21
N VAL A 199 -0.52 -6.39 -3.87
CA VAL A 199 -1.94 -6.70 -4.04
C VAL A 199 -2.78 -5.77 -3.19
N LEU A 200 -2.46 -5.59 -1.90
CA LEU A 200 -3.20 -4.70 -1.00
C LEU A 200 -3.30 -3.27 -1.55
N TYR A 201 -2.21 -2.73 -2.08
CA TYR A 201 -2.18 -1.40 -2.70
C TYR A 201 -2.92 -1.30 -4.03
N ALA A 202 -3.16 -2.40 -4.75
CA ALA A 202 -3.94 -2.40 -6.00
C ALA A 202 -5.37 -2.94 -5.83
N HIS A 203 -5.70 -3.56 -4.69
CA HIS A 203 -6.93 -4.33 -4.52
C HIS A 203 -8.19 -3.46 -4.52
N THR A 204 -9.18 -3.74 -5.37
CA THR A 204 -10.36 -2.88 -5.53
C THR A 204 -11.33 -2.88 -4.34
N LYS A 205 -11.10 -3.74 -3.34
CA LYS A 205 -11.86 -3.78 -2.08
C LYS A 205 -11.14 -3.18 -0.87
N THR A 206 -9.96 -2.60 -1.05
CA THR A 206 -9.23 -1.90 0.03
C THR A 206 -9.15 -0.41 -0.26
N HIS A 207 -9.21 0.42 0.78
CA HIS A 207 -9.14 1.87 0.68
C HIS A 207 -7.74 2.33 1.07
N CYS A 208 -6.99 2.89 0.12
CA CYS A 208 -5.66 3.42 0.36
C CYS A 208 -5.73 4.84 0.92
N LEU A 209 -5.10 5.05 2.07
CA LEU A 209 -4.88 6.37 2.65
C LEU A 209 -3.46 6.83 2.32
N ILE A 210 -3.37 7.86 1.49
CA ILE A 210 -2.13 8.53 1.13
C ILE A 210 -1.82 9.54 2.22
N CYS A 211 -0.84 9.24 3.06
CA CYS A 211 -0.43 10.08 4.17
C CYS A 211 0.70 11.00 3.68
N SER A 212 0.36 11.92 2.78
CA SER A 212 1.31 12.77 2.05
C SER A 212 2.07 13.76 2.95
N HIS A 213 1.53 14.09 4.12
CA HIS A 213 2.26 14.81 5.15
C HIS A 213 3.25 13.86 5.82
N ALA A 214 4.48 13.86 5.33
CA ALA A 214 5.57 13.17 5.97
C ALA A 214 5.92 13.90 7.27
N TYR A 215 5.71 13.27 8.43
CA TYR A 215 6.11 13.77 9.76
C TYR A 215 7.64 13.74 9.98
N ARG A 216 8.40 14.07 8.92
CA ARG A 216 9.87 14.11 8.84
C ARG A 216 10.31 15.13 7.80
N ALA A 217 11.62 15.36 7.67
CA ALA A 217 12.17 16.32 6.71
C ALA A 217 11.96 15.93 5.23
N LEU A 218 12.13 14.64 4.90
CA LEU A 218 11.97 14.15 3.53
C LEU A 218 10.48 14.08 3.16
N GLN A 219 10.11 14.77 2.07
CA GLN A 219 8.75 14.81 1.57
C GLN A 219 8.29 13.44 1.08
N TYR A 220 6.97 13.25 1.02
CA TYR A 220 6.36 11.99 0.63
C TYR A 220 6.76 11.55 -0.79
N CYS A 221 6.67 12.46 -1.77
CA CYS A 221 7.00 12.16 -3.17
C CYS A 221 8.51 11.91 -3.41
N ASP A 222 9.37 12.37 -2.50
CA ASP A 222 10.80 12.11 -2.56
C ASP A 222 11.17 10.74 -1.95
N SER A 223 10.20 10.06 -1.34
CA SER A 223 10.36 8.71 -0.79
C SER A 223 9.94 7.69 -1.84
N GLY A 224 10.91 6.96 -2.40
CA GLY A 224 10.68 6.06 -3.53
C GLY A 224 9.57 5.03 -3.31
N TRP A 225 9.51 4.41 -2.13
CA TRP A 225 8.50 3.39 -1.84
C TRP A 225 7.06 3.96 -1.69
N PRO A 226 6.81 4.99 -0.86
CA PRO A 226 5.51 5.68 -0.82
C PRO A 226 5.05 6.22 -2.17
N HIS A 227 5.97 6.77 -2.99
CA HIS A 227 5.60 7.22 -4.33
C HIS A 227 5.13 6.07 -5.24
N PHE A 228 5.76 4.89 -5.16
CA PHE A 228 5.31 3.69 -5.86
C PHE A 228 3.91 3.25 -5.39
N GLU A 229 3.67 3.21 -4.08
CA GLU A 229 2.38 2.83 -3.49
C GLU A 229 1.25 3.77 -3.94
N PHE A 230 1.52 5.07 -3.99
CA PHE A 230 0.63 6.08 -4.57
C PHE A 230 0.32 5.78 -6.03
N ALA A 231 1.34 5.58 -6.86
CA ALA A 231 1.15 5.33 -8.29
C ALA A 231 0.30 4.08 -8.55
N VAL A 232 0.58 2.97 -7.86
CA VAL A 232 -0.15 1.71 -8.02
C VAL A 232 -1.61 1.84 -7.56
N SER A 233 -1.84 2.54 -6.46
CA SER A 233 -3.20 2.73 -5.91
C SER A 233 -4.12 3.47 -6.88
N GLN A 234 -3.56 4.39 -7.67
CA GLN A 234 -4.32 5.21 -8.63
C GLN A 234 -4.66 4.48 -9.94
N LEU A 235 -4.00 3.35 -10.25
CA LEU A 235 -4.18 2.66 -11.54
C LEU A 235 -5.44 1.80 -11.62
N VAL A 236 -5.76 1.09 -10.53
CA VAL A 236 -6.77 0.01 -10.55
C VAL A 236 -7.99 0.35 -9.68
N LYS A 237 -7.78 1.10 -8.59
CA LYS A 237 -8.85 1.41 -7.66
C LYS A 237 -9.77 2.48 -8.24
N SER A 238 -11.04 2.38 -7.88
CA SER A 238 -11.93 3.52 -8.05
C SER A 238 -11.43 4.69 -7.19
N THR A 239 -11.55 5.91 -7.72
CA THR A 239 -11.00 7.13 -7.10
C THR A 239 -11.55 7.43 -5.71
N ASP A 240 -12.66 6.81 -5.34
CA ASP A 240 -13.32 6.93 -4.05
C ASP A 240 -12.67 6.06 -2.94
N LEU A 241 -11.75 5.17 -3.34
CA LEU A 241 -10.96 4.29 -2.48
C LEU A 241 -9.46 4.68 -2.42
N VAL A 242 -9.13 5.88 -2.90
CA VAL A 242 -7.81 6.49 -2.68
C VAL A 242 -8.02 7.89 -2.12
N THR A 243 -7.58 8.12 -0.89
CA THR A 243 -7.79 9.39 -0.18
C THR A 243 -6.46 9.96 0.26
N ASP A 244 -6.16 11.19 -0.15
CA ASP A 244 -5.12 11.99 0.49
C ASP A 244 -5.59 12.42 1.89
N LEU A 245 -4.96 11.86 2.92
CA LEU A 245 -5.38 12.00 4.31
C LEU A 245 -5.27 13.46 4.80
N PRO A 246 -4.15 14.19 4.58
CA PRO A 246 -4.07 15.59 4.99
C PRO A 246 -5.16 16.48 4.37
N THR A 247 -5.44 16.33 3.08
CA THR A 247 -6.51 17.08 2.42
C THR A 247 -7.89 16.71 2.98
N ALA A 248 -8.13 15.42 3.25
CA ALA A 248 -9.38 14.97 3.87
C ALA A 248 -9.57 15.58 5.26
N LEU A 249 -8.52 15.65 6.07
CA LEU A 249 -8.56 16.24 7.42
C LEU A 249 -8.80 17.75 7.39
N GLN A 250 -8.15 18.47 6.47
CA GLN A 250 -8.41 19.90 6.26
C GLN A 250 -9.89 20.15 5.91
N TRP A 251 -10.48 19.32 5.05
CA TRP A 251 -11.90 19.39 4.72
C TRP A 251 -12.79 19.09 5.93
N LEU A 252 -12.45 18.06 6.72
CA LEU A 252 -13.20 17.72 7.93
C LEU A 252 -13.21 18.85 8.95
N GLU A 253 -12.05 19.50 9.15
CA GLU A 253 -11.94 20.64 10.06
C GLU A 253 -12.70 21.86 9.54
N ALA A 254 -12.58 22.18 8.25
CA ALA A 254 -13.33 23.27 7.62
C ALA A 254 -14.86 23.08 7.67
N LYS A 255 -15.33 21.84 7.83
CA LYS A 255 -16.76 21.50 7.95
C LYS A 255 -17.23 21.27 9.38
N ARG A 256 -16.35 21.38 10.37
CA ARG A 256 -16.73 21.27 11.78
C ARG A 256 -17.67 22.41 12.17
N GLY A 257 -18.87 22.07 12.65
CA GLY A 257 -19.84 23.06 13.15
C GLY A 257 -20.64 23.81 12.08
N ASP A 258 -20.54 23.41 10.81
CA ASP A 258 -21.39 23.93 9.73
C ASP A 258 -22.88 23.57 10.00
N ILE A 259 -23.79 24.53 9.80
CA ILE A 259 -25.25 24.36 10.02
C ILE A 259 -25.80 23.28 9.06
N ASP A 260 -25.20 23.17 7.88
CA ASP A 260 -25.42 22.09 6.92
C ASP A 260 -24.29 21.06 7.06
N ASP A 261 -24.18 20.39 8.22
CA ASP A 261 -23.20 19.31 8.48
C ASP A 261 -23.43 18.09 7.56
N ASN A 262 -23.15 18.30 6.28
CA ASN A 262 -23.17 17.35 5.19
C ASN A 262 -21.80 16.70 5.05
N ARG A 263 -21.16 16.39 6.19
CA ARG A 263 -20.00 15.50 6.28
C ARG A 263 -20.39 14.11 5.77
N THR A 264 -20.39 13.99 4.45
CA THR A 264 -20.70 12.78 3.70
C THR A 264 -19.45 12.31 3.00
N MET A 265 -19.30 11.00 2.83
CA MET A 265 -18.19 10.42 2.06
C MET A 265 -18.10 11.04 0.66
N LYS A 266 -19.24 11.21 -0.01
CA LYS A 266 -19.29 11.82 -1.35
C LYS A 266 -18.79 13.26 -1.38
N GLY A 267 -19.12 14.06 -0.36
CA GLY A 267 -18.63 15.43 -0.22
C GLY A 267 -17.12 15.48 -0.05
N MET A 268 -16.59 14.65 0.85
CA MET A 268 -15.15 14.49 1.08
C MET A 268 -14.42 14.05 -0.18
N GLN A 269 -14.88 12.97 -0.83
CA GLN A 269 -14.29 12.42 -2.05
C GLN A 269 -14.31 13.44 -3.20
N THR A 270 -15.35 14.27 -3.31
CA THR A 270 -15.39 15.34 -4.31
C THR A 270 -14.32 16.40 -4.04
N HIS A 271 -14.10 16.76 -2.77
CA HIS A 271 -13.08 17.74 -2.38
C HIS A 271 -11.68 17.15 -2.59
N VAL A 272 -11.41 15.98 -2.02
CA VAL A 272 -10.13 15.29 -2.12
C VAL A 272 -9.80 14.92 -3.56
N GLY A 273 -10.76 14.41 -4.32
CA GLY A 273 -10.57 14.06 -5.73
C GLY A 273 -10.29 15.27 -6.64
N ARG A 274 -10.64 16.50 -6.24
CA ARG A 274 -10.21 17.72 -6.94
C ARG A 274 -8.76 18.08 -6.61
N ALA A 275 -8.35 17.91 -5.35
CA ALA A 275 -6.97 18.14 -4.90
C ALA A 275 -6.00 17.08 -5.45
N ALA A 276 -6.39 15.80 -5.40
CA ALA A 276 -5.57 14.67 -5.86
C ALA A 276 -5.38 14.62 -7.37
N ARG A 277 -6.31 15.17 -8.17
CA ARG A 277 -6.11 15.39 -9.62
C ARG A 277 -5.00 16.40 -9.92
N GLY A 278 -4.54 17.17 -8.94
CA GLY A 278 -3.34 18.02 -9.04
C GLY A 278 -2.05 17.34 -8.58
N LEU A 279 -2.10 16.12 -8.02
CA LEU A 279 -0.93 15.40 -7.50
C LEU A 279 -0.21 14.55 -8.55
N ALA A 280 -0.77 14.43 -9.75
CA ALA A 280 0.01 14.04 -10.91
C ALA A 280 0.40 15.32 -11.65
N PRO A 281 1.57 15.95 -11.39
CA PRO A 281 2.26 16.51 -12.52
C PRO A 281 2.43 15.33 -13.47
N SER A 282 1.83 15.43 -14.66
CA SER A 282 2.33 14.69 -15.80
C SER A 282 3.86 14.66 -15.67
N PRO A 283 4.53 13.50 -15.66
CA PRO A 283 5.98 13.51 -15.62
C PRO A 283 6.40 14.49 -16.71
N CYS A 284 7.24 15.46 -16.34
CA CYS A 284 7.65 16.58 -17.19
C CYS A 284 8.29 16.12 -18.53
N LEU A 285 8.40 14.80 -18.73
CA LEU A 285 8.57 14.11 -20.00
C LEU A 285 7.69 14.67 -21.13
N PHE A 286 6.44 15.06 -20.88
CA PHE A 286 5.54 15.55 -21.94
C PHE A 286 5.61 17.06 -22.16
N ASP A 287 6.27 17.81 -21.29
CA ASP A 287 6.43 19.27 -21.41
C ASP A 287 7.64 19.65 -22.28
N GLN A 288 8.47 18.68 -22.68
CA GLN A 288 9.70 18.94 -23.46
C GLN A 288 9.54 18.81 -24.98
N GLU A 289 8.36 18.45 -25.51
CA GLU A 289 8.17 18.30 -26.98
C GLU A 289 6.86 18.93 -27.49
N ILE A 290 6.55 20.15 -27.05
CA ILE A 290 5.64 21.02 -27.81
C ILE A 290 6.32 22.37 -28.02
N VAL A 291 7.18 22.41 -29.05
CA VAL A 291 7.67 23.62 -29.71
C VAL A 291 7.27 23.55 -31.17
#